data_AF-A0A382LJP3-F1
#
_entry.id   AF-A0A382LJP3-F1
#
_cell.length_a   1.000
_cell.length_b   1.000
_cell.length_c   1.000
_cell.angle_alpha   90.00
_cell.angle_beta   90.00
_cell.angle_gamma   90.00
#
_symmetry.space_group_name_H-M   'P 1'
#
loop_
_entity.id
_entity.type
_entity.pdbx_description
1 polymer ?
#
loop_
_entity_poly.entity_id
_entity_poly.type
_entity_poly.pdbx_seq_one_letter_code
_entity_poly.pdbx_strand_id
1 'polypeptide(L)'
;MTNSPKCRTFIATVGYVTIAIALSACESSMQDADDASSPTSQRTTKHVVADARGQRSADKGLTEHKDDGRACNNNNQLRNAYFGDLHIHTALSLDAYQQDVRTMPKDAYDFARGKEIPFHGTVARINRPLDFAAVTDHSEYLGDLGRCTSNDDPMYDTEVCDTVRRGAGAAFQVLETAFEAETKGTRAERVMRAVKILLDSEAPKRNTDLCGEQGKLCAKAEQSGWQKIIDAAEHAQDRSAECNFTTFI
;
A
#
# COMPACT_ATOMS: atom_id res chain seq x y z
N MET A 1 -34.63 -25.48 -33.96
CA MET A 1 -35.06 -25.15 -32.59
C MET A 1 -33.87 -24.50 -31.90
N THR A 2 -33.93 -23.19 -31.69
CA THR A 2 -32.83 -22.37 -31.17
C THR A 2 -32.74 -22.51 -29.65
N ASN A 3 -31.60 -22.99 -29.14
CA ASN A 3 -31.33 -23.04 -27.70
C ASN A 3 -30.88 -21.65 -27.23
N SER A 4 -31.77 -20.91 -26.57
CA SER A 4 -31.42 -19.67 -25.88
C SER A 4 -30.72 -19.99 -24.55
N PRO A 5 -29.63 -19.30 -24.19
CA PRO A 5 -28.98 -19.47 -22.89
C PRO A 5 -29.91 -18.98 -21.76
N LYS A 6 -30.05 -19.78 -20.70
CA LYS A 6 -30.84 -19.43 -19.51
C LYS A 6 -29.98 -18.60 -18.56
N CYS A 7 -30.09 -17.27 -18.61
CA CYS A 7 -29.55 -16.40 -17.55
C CYS A 7 -30.34 -16.59 -16.25
N ARG A 8 -29.66 -16.82 -15.12
CA ARG A 8 -30.27 -16.82 -13.79
C ARG A 8 -29.97 -15.51 -13.07
N THR A 9 -31.01 -14.86 -12.55
CA THR A 9 -30.90 -13.67 -11.69
C THR A 9 -30.73 -14.11 -10.24
N PHE A 10 -29.67 -13.65 -9.58
CA PHE A 10 -29.52 -13.80 -8.12
C PHE A 10 -29.98 -12.53 -7.42
N ILE A 11 -30.91 -12.68 -6.48
CA ILE A 11 -31.37 -11.60 -5.59
C ILE A 11 -30.71 -11.85 -4.23
N ALA A 12 -29.82 -10.96 -3.81
CA ALA A 12 -29.25 -10.97 -2.47
C ALA A 12 -29.89 -9.85 -1.63
N THR A 13 -30.39 -10.19 -0.45
CA THR A 13 -31.01 -9.22 0.47
C THR A 13 -30.03 -8.91 1.59
N VAL A 14 -29.65 -7.63 1.75
CA VAL A 14 -28.83 -7.15 2.88
C VAL A 14 -29.64 -6.07 3.59
N GLY A 15 -30.24 -6.42 4.72
CA GLY A 15 -31.13 -5.54 5.48
C GLY A 15 -32.43 -5.17 4.74
N TYR A 16 -32.95 -3.95 4.98
CA TYR A 16 -34.19 -3.42 4.37
C TYR A 16 -34.01 -2.81 2.97
N VAL A 17 -32.89 -3.09 2.30
CA VAL A 17 -32.59 -2.58 0.95
C VAL A 17 -32.46 -3.76 -0.01
N THR A 18 -33.38 -3.83 -0.98
CA THR A 18 -33.29 -4.77 -2.09
C THR A 18 -32.43 -4.16 -3.20
N ILE A 19 -31.22 -4.67 -3.39
CA ILE A 19 -30.36 -4.31 -4.54
C ILE A 19 -30.42 -5.47 -5.54
N ALA A 20 -30.97 -5.21 -6.72
CA ALA A 20 -30.91 -6.15 -7.84
C ALA A 20 -29.61 -5.90 -8.62
N ILE A 21 -28.60 -6.74 -8.43
CA ILE A 21 -27.38 -6.73 -9.25
C ILE A 21 -27.59 -7.74 -10.38
N ALA A 22 -27.69 -7.24 -11.62
CA ALA A 22 -27.68 -8.09 -12.81
C ALA A 22 -26.23 -8.44 -13.18
N LEU A 23 -25.67 -9.47 -12.55
CA LEU A 23 -24.43 -10.10 -13.02
C LEU A 23 -24.78 -11.06 -14.15
N SER A 24 -24.48 -10.69 -15.40
CA SER A 24 -24.57 -11.62 -16.52
C SER A 24 -23.32 -12.51 -16.55
N ALA A 25 -23.35 -13.62 -15.82
CA ALA A 25 -22.42 -14.71 -16.05
C ALA A 25 -22.98 -15.61 -17.16
N CYS A 26 -22.46 -15.48 -18.37
CA CYS A 26 -22.66 -16.47 -19.43
C CYS A 26 -21.57 -17.53 -19.29
N GLU A 27 -21.96 -18.74 -18.93
CA GLU A 27 -21.05 -19.89 -18.89
C GLU A 27 -20.93 -20.47 -20.30
N SER A 28 -19.83 -20.17 -20.98
CA SER A 28 -19.45 -20.84 -22.22
C SER A 28 -18.51 -22.00 -21.90
N SER A 29 -19.06 -23.21 -21.93
CA SER A 29 -18.28 -24.44 -22.02
C SER A 29 -17.52 -24.45 -23.34
N MET A 30 -16.19 -24.38 -23.32
CA MET A 30 -15.36 -24.62 -24.51
C MET A 30 -14.49 -25.85 -24.26
N GLN A 31 -14.85 -26.90 -25.01
CA GLN A 31 -14.14 -28.15 -25.18
C GLN A 31 -12.86 -27.96 -26.00
N ASP A 32 -11.85 -28.78 -25.69
CA ASP A 32 -10.58 -28.91 -26.40
C ASP A 32 -10.78 -29.16 -27.89
N ALA A 33 -10.01 -28.46 -28.72
CA ALA A 33 -9.78 -28.82 -30.11
C ALA A 33 -8.36 -28.42 -30.52
N ASP A 34 -7.51 -29.43 -30.68
CA ASP A 34 -6.29 -29.40 -31.48
C ASP A 34 -6.64 -29.04 -32.94
N ASP A 35 -5.93 -28.09 -33.55
CA ASP A 35 -5.38 -28.30 -34.90
C ASP A 35 -4.31 -27.26 -35.28
N ALA A 36 -3.33 -27.74 -36.05
CA ALA A 36 -2.14 -27.04 -36.50
C ALA A 36 -2.38 -26.27 -37.82
N SER A 37 -1.78 -25.09 -37.98
CA SER A 37 -1.05 -24.65 -39.20
C SER A 37 -0.68 -23.14 -39.23
N SER A 38 0.63 -22.87 -39.29
CA SER A 38 1.45 -21.74 -39.84
C SER A 38 0.84 -20.41 -40.39
N PRO A 39 1.62 -19.29 -40.53
CA PRO A 39 3.08 -19.19 -40.52
C PRO A 39 3.72 -18.04 -39.70
N THR A 40 5.04 -18.22 -39.54
CA THR A 40 6.13 -17.36 -39.06
C THR A 40 6.02 -15.85 -39.33
N SER A 41 6.23 -15.04 -38.29
CA SER A 41 6.81 -13.69 -38.39
C SER A 41 7.77 -13.44 -37.23
N GLN A 42 9.06 -13.64 -37.49
CA GLN A 42 10.14 -13.24 -36.59
C GLN A 42 10.32 -11.72 -36.70
N ARG A 43 10.00 -10.99 -35.63
CA ARG A 43 10.41 -9.59 -35.47
C ARG A 43 11.51 -9.52 -34.42
N THR A 44 12.75 -9.49 -34.87
CA THR A 44 13.93 -9.28 -34.03
C THR A 44 14.04 -7.81 -33.66
N THR A 45 13.76 -7.46 -32.40
CA THR A 45 14.11 -6.15 -31.85
C THR A 45 15.49 -6.26 -31.20
N LYS A 46 16.53 -5.76 -31.88
CA LYS A 46 17.83 -5.47 -31.26
C LYS A 46 17.62 -4.35 -30.23
N HIS A 47 17.78 -4.65 -28.95
CA HIS A 47 17.97 -3.61 -27.93
C HIS A 47 19.41 -3.08 -28.02
N VAL A 48 19.56 -1.90 -28.61
CA VAL A 48 20.76 -1.09 -28.52
C VAL A 48 20.64 -0.28 -27.23
N VAL A 49 21.46 -0.59 -26.23
CA VAL A 49 21.62 0.26 -25.04
C VAL A 49 22.45 1.47 -25.47
N ALA A 50 21.81 2.63 -25.55
CA ALA A 50 22.51 3.89 -25.75
C ALA A 50 23.03 4.40 -24.39
N ASP A 51 24.35 4.52 -24.27
CA ASP A 51 25.05 5.18 -23.15
C ASP A 51 24.72 6.67 -23.18
N ALA A 52 23.95 7.14 -22.19
CA ALA A 52 23.66 8.56 -21.98
C ALA A 52 24.30 9.02 -20.66
N ARG A 53 25.62 9.22 -20.67
CA ARG A 53 26.32 10.01 -19.63
C ARG A 53 25.94 11.48 -19.76
N GLY A 54 24.84 11.87 -19.13
CA GLY A 54 24.49 13.25 -18.81
C GLY A 54 24.96 13.61 -17.40
N GLN A 55 25.89 14.55 -17.31
CA GLN A 55 26.39 15.11 -16.05
C GLN A 55 25.23 15.63 -15.17
N ARG A 56 25.12 15.14 -13.93
CA ARG A 56 24.31 15.78 -12.89
C ARG A 56 25.19 16.14 -11.69
N SER A 57 24.97 17.37 -11.24
CA SER A 57 25.61 18.07 -10.13
C SER A 57 25.48 17.29 -8.83
N ALA A 58 26.55 17.30 -8.03
CA ALA A 58 26.66 16.61 -6.76
C ALA A 58 25.64 17.11 -5.73
N ASP A 59 24.66 16.29 -5.40
CA ASP A 59 23.89 16.40 -4.17
C ASP A 59 24.63 15.62 -3.07
N LYS A 60 25.27 16.34 -2.15
CA LYS A 60 25.98 15.77 -0.99
C LYS A 60 24.95 15.51 0.11
N GLY A 61 24.40 14.31 0.18
CA GLY A 61 23.50 13.95 1.27
C GLY A 61 23.04 12.50 1.36
N LEU A 62 23.15 11.72 0.29
CA LEU A 62 22.83 10.29 0.33
C LEU A 62 24.14 9.51 0.36
N THR A 63 24.40 8.80 1.46
CA THR A 63 25.48 7.81 1.48
C THR A 63 25.14 6.77 0.43
N GLU A 64 25.85 6.79 -0.69
CA GLU A 64 25.78 5.78 -1.74
C GLU A 64 26.08 4.43 -1.08
N HIS A 65 25.06 3.61 -0.88
CA HIS A 65 25.22 2.25 -0.38
C HIS A 65 26.04 1.49 -1.41
N LYS A 66 27.33 1.29 -1.11
CA LYS A 66 28.20 0.45 -1.91
C LYS A 66 27.72 -0.98 -1.77
N ASP A 67 26.99 -1.45 -2.78
CA ASP A 67 26.90 -2.86 -3.09
C ASP A 67 28.34 -3.36 -3.27
N ASP A 68 28.81 -4.22 -2.36
CA ASP A 68 30.20 -4.69 -2.38
C ASP A 68 30.42 -5.77 -3.45
N GLY A 69 29.39 -6.07 -4.24
CA GLY A 69 29.44 -6.96 -5.40
C GLY A 69 29.78 -8.40 -5.04
N ARG A 70 29.71 -8.77 -3.76
CA ARG A 70 30.02 -10.12 -3.30
C ARG A 70 28.83 -11.03 -3.59
N ALA A 71 29.10 -12.14 -4.30
CA ALA A 71 28.11 -13.17 -4.50
C ALA A 71 27.79 -13.86 -3.16
N CYS A 72 26.49 -14.03 -2.87
CA CYS A 72 26.03 -14.77 -1.71
C CYS A 72 26.49 -16.23 -1.74
N ASN A 73 26.83 -16.81 -0.59
CA ASN A 73 27.24 -18.20 -0.40
C ASN A 73 26.14 -19.18 -0.81
N ASN A 74 24.87 -18.76 -0.74
CA ASN A 74 23.71 -19.53 -1.19
C ASN A 74 23.47 -19.47 -2.71
N ASN A 75 24.39 -18.93 -3.51
CA ASN A 75 24.24 -18.86 -4.95
C ASN A 75 24.11 -20.26 -5.58
N ASN A 76 22.99 -20.48 -6.26
CA ASN A 76 22.66 -21.73 -6.92
C ASN A 76 22.46 -21.49 -8.43
N GLN A 77 23.22 -22.19 -9.26
CA GLN A 77 23.11 -22.09 -10.73
C GLN A 77 21.71 -22.48 -11.26
N LEU A 78 20.99 -23.33 -10.53
CA LEU A 78 19.62 -23.72 -10.85
C LEU A 78 18.56 -22.75 -10.29
N ARG A 79 19.00 -21.66 -9.67
CA ARG A 79 18.21 -20.67 -8.92
C ARG A 79 17.62 -21.22 -7.62
N ASN A 80 17.37 -20.31 -6.69
CA ASN A 80 16.68 -20.61 -5.45
C ASN A 80 15.22 -20.15 -5.54
N ALA A 81 14.32 -20.87 -4.88
CA ALA A 81 12.97 -20.39 -4.61
C ALA A 81 12.99 -19.61 -3.30
N TYR A 82 12.45 -18.40 -3.32
CA TYR A 82 12.35 -17.53 -2.15
C TYR A 82 10.88 -17.22 -1.87
N PHE A 83 10.54 -17.11 -0.58
CA PHE A 83 9.20 -16.85 -0.08
C PHE A 83 9.24 -15.63 0.83
N GLY A 84 8.37 -14.67 0.53
CA GLY A 84 8.32 -13.42 1.28
C GLY A 84 7.01 -12.69 1.06
N ASP A 85 6.88 -11.58 1.78
CA ASP A 85 5.73 -10.69 1.71
C ASP A 85 6.14 -9.37 1.05
N LEU A 86 5.31 -8.86 0.15
CA LEU A 86 5.56 -7.62 -0.60
C LEU A 86 4.62 -6.48 -0.20
N HIS A 87 3.78 -6.68 0.82
CA HIS A 87 2.75 -5.73 1.19
C HIS A 87 2.47 -5.76 2.69
N ILE A 88 3.37 -5.18 3.48
CA ILE A 88 3.23 -5.08 4.94
C ILE A 88 2.97 -3.63 5.34
N HIS A 89 1.92 -3.42 6.13
CA HIS A 89 1.61 -2.14 6.75
C HIS A 89 1.96 -2.19 8.25
N THR A 90 2.39 -1.05 8.77
CA THR A 90 2.88 -0.86 10.13
C THR A 90 2.12 0.28 10.81
N ALA A 91 2.46 0.60 12.06
CA ALA A 91 1.89 1.74 12.76
C ALA A 91 2.16 3.11 12.08
N LEU A 92 3.02 3.16 11.06
CA LEU A 92 3.24 4.35 10.25
C LEU A 92 2.22 4.52 9.11
N SER A 93 1.44 3.49 8.78
CA SER A 93 0.33 3.60 7.84
C SER A 93 -0.99 3.87 8.57
N LEU A 94 -1.79 4.77 8.00
CA LEU A 94 -3.02 5.24 8.61
C LEU A 94 -4.07 4.14 8.77
N ASP A 95 -4.23 3.30 7.75
CA ASP A 95 -5.16 2.17 7.75
C ASP A 95 -4.83 1.15 8.85
N ALA A 96 -3.56 0.75 8.98
CA ALA A 96 -3.09 -0.17 10.01
C ALA A 96 -3.20 0.46 11.40
N TYR A 97 -2.80 1.73 11.57
CA TYR A 97 -2.93 2.43 12.84
C TYR A 97 -4.39 2.48 13.32
N GLN A 98 -5.35 2.69 12.42
CA GLN A 98 -6.78 2.71 12.73
C GLN A 98 -7.31 1.34 13.16
N GLN A 99 -6.66 0.26 12.73
CA GLN A 99 -6.94 -1.11 13.15
C GLN A 99 -6.20 -1.53 14.44
N ASP A 100 -5.69 -0.55 15.19
CA ASP A 100 -4.93 -0.74 16.43
C ASP A 100 -3.58 -1.45 16.26
N VAL A 101 -3.03 -1.46 15.03
CA VAL A 101 -1.66 -1.89 14.81
C VAL A 101 -0.70 -0.86 15.41
N ARG A 102 0.14 -1.31 16.35
CA ARG A 102 1.16 -0.49 17.03
C ARG A 102 2.59 -0.97 16.78
N THR A 103 2.74 -2.04 15.99
CA THR A 103 4.04 -2.57 15.58
C THR A 103 4.68 -1.67 14.55
N MET A 104 5.96 -1.36 14.73
CA MET A 104 6.74 -0.47 13.87
C MET A 104 7.44 -1.28 12.75
N PRO A 105 8.02 -0.63 11.72
CA PRO A 105 8.75 -1.31 10.65
C PRO A 105 9.81 -2.32 11.12
N LYS A 106 10.51 -2.02 12.23
CA LYS A 106 11.45 -2.96 12.84
C LYS A 106 10.77 -4.26 13.29
N ASP A 107 9.59 -4.16 13.90
CA ASP A 107 8.83 -5.32 14.37
C ASP A 107 8.34 -6.16 13.19
N ALA A 108 7.92 -5.52 12.09
CA ALA A 108 7.54 -6.23 10.86
C ALA A 108 8.70 -7.10 10.32
N TYR A 109 9.91 -6.55 10.21
CA TYR A 109 11.07 -7.33 9.79
C TYR A 109 11.55 -8.35 10.83
N ASP A 110 11.39 -8.07 12.11
CA ASP A 110 11.69 -9.04 13.17
C ASP A 110 10.75 -10.25 13.12
N PHE A 111 9.44 -10.01 12.93
CA PHE A 111 8.45 -11.05 12.73
C PHE A 111 8.72 -11.86 11.46
N ALA A 112 9.03 -11.20 10.34
CA ALA A 112 9.40 -11.87 9.08
C ALA A 112 10.63 -12.79 9.26
N ARG A 113 11.59 -12.40 10.09
CA ARG A 113 12.78 -13.22 10.44
C ARG A 113 12.52 -14.29 11.51
N GLY A 114 11.26 -14.48 11.92
CA GLY A 114 10.88 -15.51 12.90
C GLY A 114 11.06 -15.12 14.37
N LYS A 115 11.31 -13.84 14.66
CA LYS A 115 11.37 -13.37 16.05
C LYS A 115 9.97 -13.17 16.61
N GLU A 116 9.89 -13.20 17.93
CA GLU A 116 8.66 -12.87 18.67
C GLU A 116 8.47 -11.35 18.72
N ILE A 117 7.25 -10.90 18.44
CA ILE A 117 6.85 -9.49 18.55
C ILE A 117 5.59 -9.33 19.38
N PRO A 118 5.40 -8.19 20.06
CA PRO A 118 4.12 -7.86 20.68
C PRO A 118 3.08 -7.54 19.60
N PHE A 119 1.91 -8.17 19.66
CA PHE A 119 0.80 -7.93 18.75
C PHE A 119 -0.53 -8.08 19.49
N HIS A 120 -1.30 -6.99 19.59
CA HIS A 120 -2.63 -6.94 20.20
C HIS A 120 -2.71 -7.61 21.60
N GLY A 121 -1.77 -7.25 22.48
CA GLY A 121 -1.71 -7.80 23.84
C GLY A 121 -1.23 -9.25 23.94
N THR A 122 -0.81 -9.85 22.83
CA THR A 122 -0.22 -11.20 22.77
C THR A 122 1.18 -11.15 22.17
N VAL A 123 1.89 -12.28 22.20
CA VAL A 123 3.16 -12.45 21.50
C VAL A 123 2.88 -13.25 20.22
N ALA A 124 3.29 -12.69 19.08
CA ALA A 124 3.14 -13.31 17.77
C ALA A 124 4.51 -13.75 17.22
N ARG A 125 4.52 -14.89 16.52
CA ARG A 125 5.68 -15.41 15.79
C ARG A 125 5.21 -16.18 14.55
N ILE A 126 5.86 -15.97 13.42
CA ILE A 126 5.58 -16.76 12.21
C ILE A 126 6.15 -18.17 12.35
N ASN A 127 5.42 -19.18 11.87
CA ASN A 127 5.86 -20.59 11.98
C ASN A 127 7.12 -20.88 11.17
N ARG A 128 7.32 -20.18 10.05
CA ARG A 128 8.48 -20.30 9.18
C ARG A 128 8.97 -18.89 8.82
N PRO A 129 10.24 -18.55 9.11
CA PRO A 129 10.82 -17.28 8.66
C PRO A 129 10.72 -17.13 7.14
N LEU A 130 10.56 -15.89 6.70
CA LEU A 130 10.57 -15.48 5.30
C LEU A 130 11.99 -15.20 4.83
N ASP A 131 12.21 -15.34 3.52
CA ASP A 131 13.47 -15.00 2.87
C ASP A 131 13.57 -13.48 2.59
N PHE A 132 12.43 -12.82 2.44
CA PHE A 132 12.35 -11.37 2.26
C PHE A 132 11.03 -10.79 2.78
N ALA A 133 11.02 -9.48 3.01
CA ALA A 133 9.80 -8.73 3.33
C ALA A 133 9.86 -7.29 2.82
N ALA A 134 8.70 -6.71 2.49
CA ALA A 134 8.56 -5.31 2.11
C ALA A 134 7.62 -4.57 3.07
N VAL A 135 8.09 -3.46 3.65
CA VAL A 135 7.25 -2.51 4.38
C VAL A 135 6.76 -1.46 3.41
N THR A 136 5.44 -1.39 3.18
CA THR A 136 4.82 -0.61 2.12
C THR A 136 3.73 0.30 2.69
N ASP A 137 4.08 1.08 3.70
CA ASP A 137 3.15 2.03 4.35
C ASP A 137 2.66 3.10 3.36
N HIS A 138 1.42 3.57 3.53
CA HIS A 138 0.85 4.63 2.70
C HIS A 138 1.62 5.95 2.82
N SER A 139 2.01 6.52 1.67
CA SER A 139 2.66 7.83 1.62
C SER A 139 1.69 8.99 1.90
N GLU A 140 0.41 8.81 1.58
CA GLU A 140 -0.57 9.88 1.51
C GLU A 140 -0.83 10.54 2.87
N TYR A 141 -0.67 9.83 3.99
CA TYR A 141 -0.89 10.35 5.35
C TYR A 141 0.29 10.15 6.29
N LEU A 142 1.44 9.72 5.77
CA LEU A 142 2.62 9.44 6.61
C LEU A 142 3.03 10.65 7.46
N GLY A 143 2.99 11.86 6.87
CA GLY A 143 3.28 13.11 7.59
C GLY A 143 2.21 13.49 8.61
N ASP A 144 0.94 13.47 8.20
CA ASP A 144 -0.22 13.82 9.04
C ASP A 144 -0.31 12.90 10.26
N LEU A 145 -0.23 11.58 10.04
CA LEU A 145 -0.20 10.58 11.11
C LEU A 145 1.04 10.74 11.98
N GLY A 146 2.21 10.98 11.37
CA GLY A 146 3.46 11.22 12.11
C GLY A 146 3.34 12.34 13.12
N ARG A 147 2.73 13.48 12.74
CA ARG A 147 2.43 14.58 13.68
C ARG A 147 1.42 14.17 14.74
N CYS A 148 0.37 13.47 14.33
CA CYS A 148 -0.72 13.09 15.22
C CYS A 148 -0.42 11.89 16.13
N THR A 149 0.76 11.28 16.04
CA THR A 149 1.17 10.15 16.88
C THR A 149 2.45 10.43 17.67
N SER A 150 3.06 11.60 17.47
CA SER A 150 4.22 12.06 18.24
C SER A 150 3.75 12.86 19.45
N ASN A 151 3.94 12.34 20.66
CA ASN A 151 3.47 12.98 21.91
C ASN A 151 4.09 14.36 22.18
N ASP A 152 5.22 14.66 21.54
CA ASP A 152 5.93 15.94 21.63
C ASP A 152 5.48 16.97 20.58
N ASP A 153 4.63 16.57 19.62
CA ASP A 153 4.07 17.49 18.64
C ASP A 153 2.92 18.31 19.26
N PRO A 154 2.90 19.64 19.11
CA PRO A 154 1.81 20.49 19.61
C PRO A 154 0.42 20.11 19.12
N MET A 155 0.32 19.39 18.00
CA MET A 155 -0.96 18.93 17.45
C MET A 155 -1.50 17.69 18.16
N TYR A 156 -0.69 16.98 18.96
CA TYR A 156 -1.03 15.66 19.51
C TYR A 156 -2.37 15.63 20.26
N ASP A 157 -2.64 16.60 21.15
CA ASP A 157 -3.87 16.65 21.97
C ASP A 157 -5.02 17.44 21.31
N THR A 158 -4.91 17.75 20.02
CA THR A 158 -5.95 18.50 19.30
C THR A 158 -7.03 17.58 18.74
N GLU A 159 -8.25 18.11 18.61
CA GLU A 159 -9.37 17.41 17.96
C GLU A 159 -9.03 17.00 16.51
N VAL A 160 -8.19 17.77 15.82
CA VAL A 160 -7.68 17.44 14.48
C VAL A 160 -6.91 16.13 14.51
N CYS A 161 -5.99 15.94 15.46
CA CYS A 161 -5.23 14.70 15.57
C CYS A 161 -6.04 13.54 16.14
N ASP A 162 -7.01 13.80 17.01
CA ASP A 162 -7.99 12.77 17.38
C ASP A 162 -8.78 12.28 16.17
N THR A 163 -9.12 13.17 15.25
CA THR A 163 -9.83 12.83 14.01
C THR A 163 -8.94 11.98 13.09
N VAL A 164 -7.70 12.40 12.84
CA VAL A 164 -6.72 11.62 12.05
C VAL A 164 -6.51 10.22 12.64
N ARG A 165 -6.21 10.11 13.94
CA ARG A 165 -5.96 8.83 14.62
C ARG A 165 -7.14 7.87 14.56
N ARG A 166 -8.38 8.38 14.55
CA ARG A 166 -9.59 7.55 14.66
C ARG A 166 -10.09 6.97 13.34
N GLY A 167 -9.65 7.42 12.17
CA GLY A 167 -10.35 7.02 10.93
C GLY A 167 -10.64 8.11 9.95
N ALA A 168 -10.70 9.33 10.44
CA ALA A 168 -11.57 10.33 9.85
C ALA A 168 -10.90 11.20 8.77
N GLY A 169 -9.73 10.77 8.28
CA GLY A 169 -9.02 11.38 7.17
C GLY A 169 -9.74 11.23 5.83
N ALA A 170 -10.68 12.13 5.59
CA ALA A 170 -11.14 12.67 4.30
C ALA A 170 -11.88 11.80 3.28
N ALA A 171 -11.82 10.46 3.28
CA ALA A 171 -12.57 9.66 2.29
C ALA A 171 -13.81 9.00 2.90
N PHE A 172 -13.63 8.18 3.93
CA PHE A 172 -14.72 7.41 4.52
C PHE A 172 -15.61 8.26 5.42
N GLN A 173 -15.01 9.12 6.25
CA GLN A 173 -15.81 10.04 7.04
C GLN A 173 -16.42 11.15 6.19
N VAL A 174 -15.77 11.68 5.14
CA VAL A 174 -16.47 12.59 4.19
C VAL A 174 -17.59 11.87 3.47
N LEU A 175 -17.48 10.58 3.13
CA LEU A 175 -18.61 9.80 2.63
C LEU A 175 -19.72 9.70 3.69
N GLU A 176 -19.41 9.30 4.92
CA GLU A 176 -20.39 9.19 6.02
C GLU A 176 -20.99 10.55 6.37
N THR A 177 -20.20 11.59 6.59
CA THR A 177 -20.67 12.97 6.82
C THR A 177 -21.32 13.58 5.59
N ALA A 178 -20.98 13.23 4.35
CA ALA A 178 -21.76 13.66 3.17
C ALA A 178 -23.07 12.90 3.04
N PHE A 179 -23.13 11.66 3.55
CA PHE A 179 -24.38 10.93 3.71
C PHE A 179 -25.20 11.47 4.91
N GLU A 180 -24.58 11.98 5.97
CA GLU A 180 -25.22 12.44 7.21
C GLU A 180 -25.49 13.96 7.25
N ALA A 181 -24.73 14.79 6.53
CA ALA A 181 -24.89 16.24 6.50
C ALA A 181 -26.13 16.65 5.67
N GLU A 182 -27.13 17.12 6.40
CA GLU A 182 -28.27 17.96 6.03
C GLU A 182 -28.81 17.91 4.58
N THR A 183 -29.51 16.79 4.30
CA THR A 183 -30.92 16.64 3.83
C THR A 183 -31.55 17.48 2.71
N LYS A 184 -30.89 18.48 2.09
CA LYS A 184 -31.51 19.19 0.94
C LYS A 184 -31.24 18.50 -0.40
N GLY A 185 -32.32 18.16 -1.10
CA GLY A 185 -32.31 17.54 -2.42
C GLY A 185 -32.59 16.04 -2.42
N THR A 186 -32.75 15.47 -3.61
CA THR A 186 -33.04 14.05 -3.84
C THR A 186 -31.82 13.18 -3.53
N ARG A 187 -32.05 11.87 -3.31
CA ARG A 187 -30.98 10.87 -3.13
C ARG A 187 -29.96 10.89 -4.27
N ALA A 188 -30.41 11.09 -5.51
CA ALA A 188 -29.55 11.18 -6.68
C ALA A 188 -28.64 12.42 -6.61
N GLU A 189 -29.17 13.58 -6.23
CA GLU A 189 -28.38 14.81 -6.07
C GLU A 189 -27.35 14.69 -4.95
N ARG A 190 -27.69 13.99 -3.87
CA ARG A 190 -26.75 13.69 -2.77
C ARG A 190 -25.61 12.79 -3.23
N VAL A 191 -25.94 11.69 -3.93
CA VAL A 191 -24.93 10.77 -4.49
C VAL A 191 -24.04 11.49 -5.49
N MET A 192 -24.61 12.29 -6.40
CA MET A 192 -23.83 13.04 -7.39
C MET A 192 -22.93 14.08 -6.75
N ARG A 193 -23.35 14.75 -5.65
CA ARG A 193 -22.47 15.66 -4.91
C ARG A 193 -21.33 14.92 -4.20
N ALA A 194 -21.60 13.79 -3.57
CA ALA A 194 -20.57 12.98 -2.92
C ALA A 194 -19.56 12.44 -3.95
N VAL A 195 -20.06 11.92 -5.09
CA VAL A 195 -19.23 11.47 -6.23
C VAL A 195 -18.41 12.63 -6.80
N LYS A 196 -19.00 13.84 -6.91
CA LYS A 196 -18.28 15.04 -7.35
C LYS A 196 -17.16 15.43 -6.40
N ILE A 197 -17.38 15.40 -5.08
CA ILE A 197 -16.33 15.68 -4.09
C ILE A 197 -15.20 14.65 -4.19
N LEU A 198 -15.54 13.38 -4.46
CA LEU A 198 -14.58 12.30 -4.64
C LEU A 198 -13.79 12.37 -5.96
N LEU A 199 -14.40 12.88 -7.04
CA LEU A 199 -13.81 12.86 -8.39
C LEU A 199 -13.22 14.21 -8.86
N ASP A 200 -13.75 15.34 -8.38
CA ASP A 200 -13.35 16.69 -8.80
C ASP A 200 -12.37 17.35 -7.81
N SER A 201 -11.62 16.58 -7.00
CA SER A 201 -10.59 17.17 -6.14
C SER A 201 -9.37 17.59 -6.98
N GLU A 202 -9.52 18.66 -7.76
CA GLU A 202 -8.41 19.31 -8.45
C GLU A 202 -7.48 19.91 -7.38
N ALA A 203 -6.40 19.19 -7.09
CA ALA A 203 -5.41 19.42 -6.03
C ALA A 203 -5.94 19.17 -4.60
N PRO A 204 -5.80 17.95 -4.05
CA PRO A 204 -6.03 17.71 -2.62
C PRO A 204 -5.13 18.65 -1.81
N LYS A 205 -5.75 19.55 -1.04
CA LYS A 205 -5.03 20.49 -0.16
C LYS A 205 -4.84 19.84 1.21
N ARG A 206 -3.60 19.80 1.68
CA ARG A 206 -3.27 19.41 3.06
C ARG A 206 -4.01 20.33 4.04
N ASN A 207 -4.44 19.78 5.17
CA ASN A 207 -5.04 20.55 6.26
C ASN A 207 -4.01 21.58 6.75
N THR A 208 -4.30 22.87 6.62
CA THR A 208 -3.37 23.95 6.97
C THR A 208 -3.12 24.07 8.46
N ASP A 209 -4.09 23.72 9.29
CA ASP A 209 -3.95 23.77 10.75
C ASP A 209 -3.02 22.65 11.22
N LEU A 210 -3.13 21.47 10.60
CA LEU A 210 -2.25 20.33 10.88
C LEU A 210 -0.87 20.46 10.24
N CYS A 211 -0.80 20.88 8.98
CA CYS A 211 0.42 20.79 8.18
C CYS A 211 1.14 22.13 8.00
N GLY A 212 0.57 23.22 8.50
CA GLY A 212 1.08 24.58 8.31
C GLY A 212 0.95 25.06 6.87
N GLU A 213 1.43 26.28 6.61
CA GLU A 213 1.46 26.84 5.26
C GLU A 213 2.18 25.91 4.27
N GLN A 214 1.54 25.65 3.14
CA GLN A 214 2.06 24.78 2.07
C GLN A 214 2.38 23.34 2.52
N GLY A 215 1.91 22.92 3.69
CA GLY A 215 2.12 21.56 4.20
C GLY A 215 3.52 21.26 4.76
N LYS A 216 4.35 22.30 5.00
CA LYS A 216 5.77 22.15 5.38
C LYS A 216 5.99 21.29 6.62
N LEU A 217 5.09 21.35 7.59
CA LEU A 217 5.24 20.60 8.85
C LEU A 217 4.94 19.12 8.65
N CYS A 218 3.93 18.77 7.86
CA CYS A 218 3.66 17.38 7.48
C CYS A 218 4.75 16.83 6.56
N ALA A 219 5.32 17.63 5.65
CA ALA A 219 6.46 17.21 4.83
C ALA A 219 7.69 16.85 5.69
N LYS A 220 7.96 17.60 6.76
CA LYS A 220 9.03 17.27 7.72
C LYS A 220 8.73 15.98 8.48
N ALA A 221 7.49 15.80 8.94
CA ALA A 221 7.07 14.58 9.63
C ALA A 221 7.12 13.36 8.71
N GLU A 222 6.73 13.52 7.44
CA GLU A 222 6.80 12.49 6.39
C GLU A 222 8.26 12.05 6.15
N GLN A 223 9.20 12.99 6.04
CA GLN A 223 10.63 12.68 5.96
C GLN A 223 11.12 11.84 7.15
N SER A 224 10.67 12.18 8.37
CA SER A 224 11.00 11.39 9.55
C SER A 224 10.38 9.98 9.50
N GLY A 225 9.14 9.85 9.02
CA GLY A 225 8.49 8.57 8.80
C GLY A 225 9.25 7.70 7.80
N TRP A 226 9.60 8.25 6.63
CA TRP A 226 10.40 7.58 5.62
C TRP A 226 11.77 7.14 6.16
N GLN A 227 12.44 7.99 6.93
CA GLN A 227 13.72 7.62 7.52
C GLN A 227 13.59 6.43 8.48
N LYS A 228 12.51 6.35 9.28
CA LYS A 228 12.25 5.19 10.15
C LYS A 228 12.07 3.90 9.35
N ILE A 229 11.42 3.97 8.19
CA ILE A 229 11.22 2.82 7.28
C ILE A 229 12.58 2.38 6.71
N ILE A 230 13.37 3.33 6.19
CA ILE A 230 14.73 3.07 5.68
C ILE A 230 15.62 2.47 6.75
N ASP A 231 15.68 3.08 7.95
CA ASP A 231 16.51 2.63 9.05
C ASP A 231 16.15 1.20 9.48
N ALA A 232 14.86 0.85 9.50
CA ALA A 232 14.41 -0.48 9.82
C ALA A 232 14.79 -1.52 8.75
N ALA A 233 14.67 -1.16 7.47
CA ALA A 233 15.08 -2.00 6.35
C ALA A 233 16.59 -2.24 6.39
N GLU A 234 17.38 -1.16 6.48
CA GLU A 234 18.83 -1.20 6.57
C GLU A 234 19.34 -2.01 7.76
N HIS A 235 18.67 -1.91 8.91
CA HIS A 235 18.99 -2.70 10.10
C HIS A 235 18.67 -4.19 9.92
N ALA A 236 17.61 -4.52 9.17
CA ALA A 236 17.16 -5.89 9.00
C ALA A 236 17.82 -6.63 7.83
N GLN A 237 18.28 -5.91 6.81
CA GLN A 237 18.98 -6.44 5.64
C GLN A 237 20.20 -7.27 6.05
N ASP A 238 20.27 -8.51 5.58
CA ASP A 238 21.49 -9.30 5.73
C ASP A 238 22.55 -8.80 4.75
N ARG A 239 23.66 -8.30 5.31
CA ARG A 239 24.84 -7.82 4.57
C ARG A 239 26.02 -8.79 4.68
N SER A 240 25.83 -9.95 5.31
CA SER A 240 26.82 -11.02 5.35
C SER A 240 26.89 -11.72 3.99
N ALA A 241 27.93 -12.53 3.80
CA ALA A 241 28.02 -13.39 2.62
C ALA A 241 26.90 -14.44 2.55
N GLU A 242 26.10 -14.65 3.59
CA GLU A 242 25.05 -15.66 3.59
C GLU A 242 23.77 -15.20 2.89
N CYS A 243 23.48 -13.89 2.88
CA CYS A 243 22.27 -13.30 2.29
C CYS A 243 20.97 -14.00 2.74
N ASN A 244 20.84 -14.27 4.03
CA ASN A 244 19.70 -15.00 4.60
C ASN A 244 18.39 -14.21 4.61
N PHE A 245 18.45 -12.88 4.49
CA PHE A 245 17.26 -12.04 4.51
C PHE A 245 17.42 -10.77 3.68
N THR A 246 16.42 -10.45 2.88
CA THR A 246 16.37 -9.22 2.06
C THR A 246 15.18 -8.35 2.45
N THR A 247 15.41 -7.04 2.56
CA THR A 247 14.37 -6.05 2.85
C THR A 247 14.04 -5.23 1.61
N PHE A 248 12.77 -4.88 1.48
CA PHE A 248 12.28 -3.91 0.50
C PHE A 248 11.46 -2.83 1.21
N ILE A 249 11.35 -1.67 0.57
CA ILE A 249 10.50 -0.53 0.93
C ILE A 249 9.82 0.00 -0.33
#